data_AF-A0A6C2YJB2-F1
#
_entry.id   AF-A0A6C2YJB2-F1
#
_cell.length_a   1.000
_cell.length_b   1.000
_cell.length_c   1.000
_cell.angle_alpha   90.00
_cell.angle_beta   90.00
_cell.angle_gamma   90.00
#
_symmetry.space_group_name_H-M   'P 1'
#
loop_
_entity.id
_entity.type
_entity.pdbx_description
1 polymer ?
#
loop_
_entity_poly.entity_id
_entity_poly.type
_entity_poly.pdbx_seq_one_letter_code
_entity_poly.pdbx_strand_id
1 'polypeptide(L)'
;MQRRLVPILTILSAMIVVAGTIFLRAQPQAPVPVGDEWGIWFHGAASVSAWERFVTSARRCAADPDSPIPLQVDDSQAFLEQSTEIPQVTLGVPGMDRKFHMRWYKLRAGRSESEWLDELLQLSPPPRVIVTPAGSDRASFLANNLRQRLDDGRLSPEQAPLLVLLGATANVVSSSVTVDRQTDLTQLPSDMGRKLSDIYPDRTIRFCFTNQQMARAVSDFVFRHPELRPHLPPDPWHLLLSGAVLPALPYRMASIEWQDDPYTVDLCQQFRDYLQRDLQHSFPQRLIRADSPTAIDRFSISHSVGGFYRINPSERNQVSLMLRSGIFESGGRTLLVIPGVANPARRLLRAITAANPELASQMVAVTGDSISMNTVYRDGGYAWNVRDISMPFVFFAHHNPVEWVATPPPSHPEADNQDILTPPTGTEDVLRNSEMITVLMRSMVDSESNDFHADWTALASRLKSQHLDRFQANGDRRLDQPKYIVVVDPRQRSGLLQPRERLQLIQVFVSTADRNHPWRAVRLDPSFPPSTPSGEESPE
;
A
#
# COMPACT_ATOMS: atom_id res chain seq x y z
N MET A 1 60.02 21.25 -17.60
CA MET A 1 59.21 20.86 -16.43
C MET A 1 57.75 20.54 -16.76
N GLN A 2 57.02 21.37 -17.53
CA GLN A 2 55.59 21.13 -17.85
C GLN A 2 55.24 19.76 -18.47
N ARG A 3 56.09 19.18 -19.33
CA ARG A 3 55.83 17.87 -19.96
C ARG A 3 55.82 16.67 -19.01
N ARG A 4 56.35 16.78 -17.78
CA ARG A 4 56.33 15.69 -16.78
C ARG A 4 55.18 15.80 -15.78
N LEU A 5 54.51 16.94 -15.69
CA LEU A 5 53.43 17.19 -14.71
C LEU A 5 52.07 16.67 -15.19
N VAL A 6 51.80 16.73 -16.50
CA VAL A 6 50.53 16.28 -17.10
C VAL A 6 50.22 14.81 -16.78
N PRO A 7 51.11 13.82 -17.00
CA PRO A 7 50.77 12.42 -16.70
C PRO A 7 50.55 12.15 -15.20
N ILE A 8 51.24 12.87 -14.31
CA ILE A 8 51.07 12.74 -12.86
C ILE A 8 49.69 13.25 -12.44
N LEU A 9 49.26 14.41 -12.95
CA LEU A 9 47.94 14.98 -12.68
C LEU A 9 46.81 14.10 -13.23
N THR A 10 46.98 13.48 -14.40
CA THR A 10 45.99 12.54 -14.96
C THR A 10 45.86 11.29 -14.10
N ILE A 11 46.97 10.71 -13.64
CA ILE A 11 46.96 9.54 -12.75
C ILE A 11 46.32 9.90 -11.41
N LEU A 12 46.66 11.06 -10.83
CA LEU A 12 46.06 11.51 -9.57
C LEU A 12 44.55 11.72 -9.70
N SER A 13 44.11 12.33 -10.80
CA SER A 13 42.69 12.56 -11.07
C SER A 13 41.94 11.24 -11.27
N ALA A 14 42.52 10.29 -12.01
CA ALA A 14 41.95 8.95 -12.16
C ALA A 14 41.88 8.21 -10.82
N MET A 15 42.92 8.30 -9.98
CA MET A 15 42.92 7.71 -8.64
C MET A 15 41.88 8.37 -7.74
N ILE A 16 41.67 9.69 -7.79
CA ILE A 16 40.63 10.38 -7.02
C ILE A 16 39.23 9.96 -7.49
N VAL A 17 39.02 9.82 -8.80
CA VAL A 17 37.73 9.35 -9.34
C VAL A 17 37.47 7.89 -8.95
N VAL A 18 38.48 7.02 -9.04
CA VAL A 18 38.40 5.61 -8.62
C VAL A 18 38.20 5.49 -7.11
N ALA A 19 38.98 6.20 -6.31
CA ALA A 19 38.83 6.23 -4.86
C ALA A 19 37.46 6.80 -4.47
N GLY A 20 37.00 7.88 -5.11
CA GLY A 20 35.68 8.46 -4.90
C GLY A 20 34.55 7.51 -5.27
N THR A 21 34.67 6.77 -6.38
CA THR A 21 33.69 5.73 -6.75
C THR A 21 33.73 4.52 -5.84
N ILE A 22 34.89 4.12 -5.31
CA ILE A 22 35.01 3.06 -4.29
C ILE A 22 34.41 3.52 -2.95
N PHE A 23 34.70 4.75 -2.50
CA PHE A 23 34.17 5.32 -1.27
C PHE A 23 32.65 5.54 -1.34
N LEU A 24 32.12 5.89 -2.52
CA LEU A 24 30.67 5.97 -2.76
C LEU A 24 30.03 4.58 -2.91
N ARG A 25 30.80 3.52 -3.17
CA ARG A 25 30.33 2.13 -3.32
C ARG A 25 30.30 1.36 -2.00
N ALA A 26 31.22 1.62 -1.08
CA ALA A 26 31.29 0.88 0.16
C ALA A 26 30.40 1.54 1.23
N GLN A 27 29.21 1.00 1.45
CA GLN A 27 28.68 1.03 2.81
C GLN A 27 29.37 -0.12 3.56
N PRO A 28 30.25 0.14 4.54
CA PRO A 28 30.79 -0.91 5.38
C PRO A 28 29.60 -1.56 6.11
N GLN A 29 29.26 -2.78 5.70
CA GLN A 29 28.26 -3.60 6.38
C GLN A 29 28.88 -4.00 7.72
N ALA A 30 28.53 -3.31 8.80
CA ALA A 30 28.90 -3.76 10.12
C ALA A 30 28.23 -5.12 10.35
N PRO A 31 28.96 -6.22 10.61
CA PRO A 31 28.33 -7.48 10.98
C PRO A 31 27.42 -7.24 12.20
N VAL A 32 26.30 -7.95 12.26
CA VAL A 32 25.49 -7.97 13.49
C VAL A 32 26.30 -8.66 14.59
N PRO A 33 26.06 -8.34 15.88
CA PRO A 33 26.74 -9.04 16.96
C PRO A 33 26.59 -10.56 16.83
N VAL A 34 27.63 -11.31 17.21
CA VAL A 34 27.62 -12.76 17.08
C VAL A 34 26.47 -13.35 17.90
N GLY A 35 25.66 -14.18 17.24
CA GLY A 35 24.44 -14.75 17.82
C GLY A 35 23.19 -13.94 17.48
N ASP A 36 23.26 -12.63 17.29
CA ASP A 36 22.07 -11.86 16.95
C ASP A 36 21.51 -12.21 15.56
N GLU A 37 20.20 -12.05 15.42
CA GLU A 37 19.48 -12.29 14.18
C GLU A 37 19.12 -10.96 13.51
N TRP A 38 18.88 -10.97 12.20
CA TRP A 38 18.59 -9.71 11.52
C TRP A 38 17.73 -9.84 10.28
N GLY A 39 17.11 -8.73 9.91
CA GLY A 39 16.29 -8.57 8.72
C GLY A 39 16.54 -7.24 8.02
N ILE A 40 15.97 -7.13 6.84
CA ILE A 40 16.16 -5.99 5.94
C ILE A 40 14.84 -5.30 5.69
N TRP A 41 14.82 -3.99 5.90
CA TRP A 41 13.82 -3.09 5.36
C TRP A 41 14.28 -2.63 3.97
N PHE A 42 13.82 -3.32 2.92
CA PHE A 42 14.37 -3.14 1.56
C PHE A 42 13.61 -2.05 0.80
N HIS A 43 13.83 -0.79 1.15
CA HIS A 43 13.10 0.34 0.59
C HIS A 43 14.02 1.39 -0.05
N GLY A 44 13.54 2.07 -1.08
CA GLY A 44 14.25 3.20 -1.68
C GLY A 44 14.48 4.34 -0.71
N ALA A 45 15.54 5.13 -0.91
CA ALA A 45 15.94 6.21 -0.01
C ALA A 45 14.84 7.25 0.27
N ALA A 46 13.88 7.42 -0.65
CA ALA A 46 12.73 8.31 -0.49
C ALA A 46 11.67 7.80 0.52
N SER A 47 11.82 6.60 1.07
CA SER A 47 10.83 5.96 1.95
C SER A 47 11.01 6.29 3.43
N VAL A 48 11.51 7.49 3.75
CA VAL A 48 11.80 7.93 5.13
C VAL A 48 10.54 7.82 6.01
N SER A 49 9.40 8.31 5.54
CA SER A 49 8.15 8.22 6.30
C SER A 49 7.66 6.78 6.54
N ALA A 50 7.99 5.84 5.64
CA ALA A 50 7.68 4.43 5.86
C ALA A 50 8.55 3.83 6.98
N TRP A 51 9.84 4.22 7.03
CA TRP A 51 10.75 3.86 8.10
C TRP A 51 10.35 4.46 9.45
N GLU A 52 10.00 5.75 9.49
CA GLU A 52 9.48 6.42 10.70
C GLU A 52 8.26 5.71 11.29
N ARG A 53 7.34 5.28 10.42
CA ARG A 53 6.16 4.49 10.83
C ARG A 53 6.57 3.14 11.41
N PHE A 54 7.56 2.46 10.82
CA PHE A 54 8.08 1.21 11.37
C PHE A 54 8.70 1.40 12.77
N VAL A 55 9.53 2.44 12.97
CA VAL A 55 10.10 2.78 14.29
C VAL A 55 8.99 3.07 15.31
N THR A 56 7.99 3.87 14.90
CA THR A 56 6.82 4.18 15.72
C THR A 56 6.05 2.92 16.11
N SER A 57 5.89 1.98 15.19
CA SER A 57 5.27 0.69 15.44
C SER A 57 6.04 -0.19 16.41
N ALA A 58 7.37 -0.19 16.33
CA ALA A 58 8.22 -0.91 17.28
C ALA A 58 8.03 -0.35 18.70
N ARG A 59 8.12 0.99 18.86
CA ARG A 59 7.84 1.67 20.13
C ARG A 59 6.45 1.33 20.67
N ARG A 60 5.44 1.32 19.80
CA ARG A 60 4.07 0.94 20.17
C ARG A 60 4.01 -0.48 20.72
N CYS A 61 4.64 -1.45 20.05
CA CYS A 61 4.66 -2.84 20.52
C CYS A 61 5.37 -2.99 21.87
N ALA A 62 6.45 -2.23 22.11
CA ALA A 62 7.15 -2.25 23.40
C ALA A 62 6.34 -1.61 24.54
N ALA A 63 5.53 -0.59 24.21
CA ALA A 63 4.68 0.10 25.18
C ALA A 63 3.34 -0.62 25.45
N ASP A 64 3.00 -1.65 24.68
CA ASP A 64 1.74 -2.38 24.81
C ASP A 64 1.85 -3.45 25.92
N PRO A 65 1.22 -3.23 27.09
CA PRO A 65 1.28 -4.17 28.21
C PRO A 65 0.56 -5.49 27.91
N ASP A 66 -0.36 -5.48 26.94
CA ASP A 66 -1.15 -6.64 26.52
C ASP A 66 -0.50 -7.37 25.34
N SER A 67 0.69 -6.93 24.90
CA SER A 67 1.42 -7.60 23.83
C SER A 67 1.69 -9.06 24.19
N PRO A 68 1.40 -10.02 23.28
CA PRO A 68 1.68 -11.44 23.52
C PRO A 68 3.17 -11.75 23.63
N ILE A 69 4.03 -10.78 23.31
CA ILE A 69 5.48 -10.85 23.45
C ILE A 69 5.98 -9.52 24.03
N PRO A 70 6.55 -9.50 25.26
CA PRO A 70 7.05 -8.26 25.84
C PRO A 70 8.30 -7.83 25.07
N LEU A 71 8.21 -6.74 24.30
CA LEU A 71 9.32 -6.27 23.48
C LEU A 71 10.10 -5.15 24.19
N GLN A 72 11.42 -5.21 24.08
CA GLN A 72 12.32 -4.10 24.33
C GLN A 72 12.78 -3.55 22.98
N VAL A 73 12.80 -2.23 22.85
CA VAL A 73 13.17 -1.56 21.60
C VAL A 73 14.31 -0.59 21.87
N ASP A 74 15.37 -0.71 21.07
CA ASP A 74 16.45 0.28 20.97
C ASP A 74 16.44 0.85 19.55
N ASP A 75 16.15 2.14 19.45
CA ASP A 75 16.09 2.88 18.19
C ASP A 75 17.08 4.06 18.15
N SER A 76 18.10 4.03 19.02
CA SER A 76 19.20 5.02 19.04
C SER A 76 19.94 5.13 17.69
N GLN A 77 19.84 4.10 16.85
CA GLN A 77 20.43 4.03 15.51
C GLN A 77 19.39 4.17 14.38
N ALA A 78 18.14 4.54 14.69
CA ALA A 78 17.07 4.59 13.69
C ALA A 78 17.09 5.86 12.83
N PHE A 79 17.67 6.95 13.35
CA PHE A 79 17.73 8.25 12.66
C PHE A 79 19.16 8.80 12.75
N LEU A 80 19.96 8.43 11.76
CA LEU A 80 21.38 8.75 11.70
C LEU A 80 21.62 10.05 10.93
N GLU A 81 22.58 10.86 11.39
CA GLU A 81 22.94 12.12 10.76
C GLU A 81 23.50 11.90 9.34
N GLN A 82 24.33 10.88 9.18
CA GLN A 82 24.92 10.57 7.89
C GLN A 82 23.95 9.76 7.04
N SER A 83 23.56 10.31 5.90
CA SER A 83 22.68 9.61 4.96
C SER A 83 23.24 8.24 4.53
N THR A 84 24.57 8.07 4.56
CA THR A 84 25.37 6.90 4.16
C THR A 84 25.47 5.83 5.24
N GLU A 85 25.00 6.06 6.45
CA GLU A 85 24.92 5.01 7.45
C GLU A 85 23.65 4.16 7.23
N ILE A 86 23.61 2.98 7.85
CA ILE A 86 22.49 2.03 7.76
C ILE A 86 21.63 2.21 9.01
N PRO A 87 20.45 2.85 8.90
CA PRO A 87 19.55 2.98 10.04
C PRO A 87 19.12 1.61 10.56
N GLN A 88 19.00 1.49 11.86
CA GLN A 88 18.68 0.24 12.54
C GLN A 88 17.72 0.44 13.70
N VAL A 89 16.81 -0.51 13.86
CA VAL A 89 16.05 -0.72 15.10
C VAL A 89 16.40 -2.10 15.64
N THR A 90 16.69 -2.19 16.93
CA THR A 90 16.98 -3.44 17.62
C THR A 90 15.79 -3.81 18.51
N LEU A 91 15.31 -5.04 18.34
CA LEU A 91 14.21 -5.63 19.09
C LEU A 91 14.76 -6.74 20.00
N GLY A 92 14.46 -6.66 21.29
CA GLY A 92 14.79 -7.69 22.28
C GLY A 92 13.54 -8.19 23.00
N VAL A 93 13.69 -9.30 23.70
CA VAL A 93 12.68 -9.84 24.63
C VAL A 93 13.34 -9.99 26.00
N PRO A 94 12.71 -9.53 27.10
CA PRO A 94 13.26 -9.68 28.44
C PRO A 94 13.69 -11.11 28.75
N GLY A 95 14.93 -11.26 29.24
CA GLY A 95 15.52 -12.55 29.58
C GLY A 95 16.20 -13.29 28.42
N MET A 96 16.08 -12.79 27.17
CA MET A 96 16.87 -13.28 26.04
C MET A 96 18.14 -12.46 25.89
N ASP A 97 19.28 -13.13 25.69
CA ASP A 97 20.56 -12.46 25.41
C ASP A 97 20.64 -11.99 23.95
N ARG A 98 20.04 -12.75 23.04
CA ARG A 98 20.06 -12.50 21.59
C ARG A 98 18.99 -11.49 21.18
N LYS A 99 19.33 -10.65 20.22
CA LYS A 99 18.46 -9.57 19.71
C LYS A 99 18.19 -9.73 18.22
N PHE A 100 17.11 -9.10 17.76
CA PHE A 100 16.76 -9.03 16.35
C PHE A 100 16.98 -7.60 15.83
N HIS A 101 17.77 -7.47 14.75
CA HIS A 101 18.09 -6.18 14.14
C HIS A 101 17.33 -5.99 12.84
N MET A 102 16.46 -4.98 12.75
CA MET A 102 15.90 -4.54 11.48
C MET A 102 16.74 -3.40 10.92
N ARG A 103 17.29 -3.55 9.72
CA ARG A 103 18.17 -2.57 9.07
C ARG A 103 17.60 -2.03 7.77
N TRP A 104 17.63 -0.71 7.60
CA TRP A 104 17.17 -0.06 6.36
C TRP A 104 18.30 0.14 5.36
N TYR A 105 18.31 -0.70 4.33
CA TYR A 105 19.21 -0.55 3.19
C TYR A 105 18.57 0.36 2.14
N LYS A 106 19.00 1.63 2.15
CA LYS A 106 18.52 2.67 1.24
C LYS A 106 19.02 2.39 -0.17
N LEU A 107 18.13 1.91 -1.05
CA LEU A 107 18.47 1.71 -2.46
C LEU A 107 18.81 3.07 -3.10
N ARG A 108 20.07 3.23 -3.54
CA ARG A 108 20.61 4.43 -4.19
C ARG A 108 20.92 4.17 -5.67
N ALA A 109 21.00 5.25 -6.44
CA ALA A 109 21.46 5.18 -7.83
C ALA A 109 22.89 4.62 -7.92
N GLY A 110 23.15 3.78 -8.91
CA GLY A 110 24.47 3.20 -9.18
C GLY A 110 24.65 1.74 -8.78
N ARG A 111 23.66 1.14 -8.11
CA ARG A 111 23.60 -0.30 -7.83
C ARG A 111 22.20 -0.85 -8.06
N SER A 112 22.11 -1.97 -8.76
CA SER A 112 20.84 -2.67 -8.97
C SER A 112 20.36 -3.35 -7.69
N GLU A 113 19.05 -3.56 -7.58
CA GLU A 113 18.44 -4.28 -6.46
C GLU A 113 18.96 -5.73 -6.37
N SER A 114 19.26 -6.36 -7.51
CA SER A 114 19.84 -7.71 -7.58
C SER A 114 21.25 -7.77 -6.99
N GLU A 115 22.11 -6.80 -7.32
CA GLU A 115 23.48 -6.73 -6.77
C GLU A 115 23.48 -6.48 -5.25
N TRP A 116 22.54 -5.67 -4.75
CA TRP A 116 22.35 -5.51 -3.31
C TRP A 116 21.95 -6.82 -2.64
N LEU A 117 21.03 -7.55 -3.27
CA LEU A 117 20.56 -8.82 -2.72
C LEU A 117 21.68 -9.87 -2.71
N ASP A 118 22.52 -9.94 -3.75
CA ASP A 118 23.66 -10.86 -3.77
C ASP A 118 24.63 -10.61 -2.61
N GLU A 119 24.97 -9.36 -2.32
CA GLU A 119 25.85 -9.06 -1.18
C GLU A 119 25.21 -9.38 0.15
N LEU A 120 23.95 -8.97 0.35
CA LEU A 120 23.28 -9.15 1.62
C LEU A 120 23.07 -10.63 1.95
N LEU A 121 22.82 -11.47 0.94
CA LEU A 121 22.68 -12.92 1.12
C LEU A 121 24.03 -13.64 1.34
N GLN A 122 25.16 -13.02 1.01
CA GLN A 122 26.49 -13.57 1.27
C GLN A 122 27.00 -13.31 2.69
N LEU A 123 26.30 -12.47 3.46
CA LEU A 123 26.61 -12.22 4.86
C LEU A 123 26.40 -13.48 5.70
N SER A 124 27.17 -13.59 6.79
CA SER A 124 27.08 -14.71 7.74
C SER A 124 26.73 -14.19 9.14
N PRO A 125 25.54 -14.50 9.69
CA PRO A 125 24.43 -15.20 9.01
C PRO A 125 23.73 -14.30 7.95
N PRO A 126 23.07 -14.90 6.93
CA PRO A 126 22.26 -14.16 5.99
C PRO A 126 21.02 -13.56 6.68
N PRO A 127 20.39 -12.52 6.10
CA PRO A 127 19.17 -11.93 6.66
C PRO A 127 18.07 -12.98 6.74
N ARG A 128 17.26 -12.94 7.80
CA ARG A 128 16.14 -13.87 8.02
C ARG A 128 14.83 -13.39 7.41
N VAL A 129 14.69 -12.07 7.30
CA VAL A 129 13.47 -11.43 6.81
C VAL A 129 13.86 -10.31 5.85
N ILE A 130 13.14 -10.21 4.75
CA ILE A 130 13.18 -9.09 3.81
C ILE A 130 11.78 -8.50 3.74
N VAL A 131 11.64 -7.28 4.23
CA VAL A 131 10.41 -6.50 4.15
C VAL A 131 10.41 -5.69 2.86
N THR A 132 9.42 -5.94 2.01
CA THR A 132 9.35 -5.35 0.67
C THR A 132 8.76 -3.93 0.69
N PRO A 133 9.07 -3.13 -0.35
CA PRO A 133 8.35 -1.89 -0.64
C PRO A 133 6.85 -2.12 -0.80
N ALA A 134 6.08 -1.04 -0.67
CA ALA A 134 4.64 -1.06 -0.99
C ALA A 134 4.34 -1.39 -2.47
N GLY A 135 5.29 -1.19 -3.39
CA GLY A 135 5.07 -1.47 -4.83
C GLY A 135 5.08 -2.97 -5.18
N SER A 136 4.01 -3.43 -5.84
CA SER A 136 3.90 -4.82 -6.31
C SER A 136 4.90 -5.20 -7.40
N ASP A 137 5.35 -4.23 -8.20
CA ASP A 137 6.42 -4.38 -9.18
C ASP A 137 7.75 -4.78 -8.52
N ARG A 138 8.15 -4.04 -7.49
CA ARG A 138 9.38 -4.31 -6.73
C ARG A 138 9.27 -5.58 -5.90
N ALA A 139 8.11 -5.84 -5.30
CA ALA A 139 7.87 -7.08 -4.59
C ALA A 139 7.99 -8.30 -5.52
N SER A 140 7.43 -8.23 -6.74
CA SER A 140 7.58 -9.27 -7.75
C SER A 140 9.04 -9.45 -8.17
N PHE A 141 9.76 -8.35 -8.41
CA PHE A 141 11.18 -8.38 -8.74
C PHE A 141 12.00 -9.09 -7.64
N LEU A 142 11.80 -8.72 -6.37
CA LEU A 142 12.46 -9.37 -5.24
C LEU A 142 12.12 -10.85 -5.12
N ALA A 143 10.84 -11.20 -5.24
CA ALA A 143 10.40 -12.59 -5.18
C ALA A 143 11.04 -13.44 -6.28
N ASN A 144 11.08 -12.94 -7.52
CA ASN A 144 11.72 -13.62 -8.65
C ASN A 144 13.24 -13.77 -8.42
N ASN A 145 13.90 -12.75 -7.90
CA ASN A 145 15.33 -12.78 -7.62
C ASN A 145 15.71 -13.77 -6.51
N LEU A 146 14.91 -13.87 -5.45
CA LEU A 146 15.08 -14.86 -4.39
C LEU A 146 14.82 -16.28 -4.92
N ARG A 147 13.73 -16.46 -5.68
CA ARG A 147 13.38 -17.74 -6.31
C ARG A 147 14.50 -18.22 -7.24
N GLN A 148 14.99 -17.36 -8.13
CA GLN A 148 16.06 -17.71 -9.06
C GLN A 148 17.33 -18.16 -8.31
N ARG A 149 17.68 -17.52 -7.19
CA ARG A 149 18.84 -17.91 -6.38
C ARG A 149 18.67 -19.26 -5.71
N LEU A 150 17.46 -19.62 -5.29
CA LEU A 150 17.16 -20.98 -4.84
C LEU A 150 17.31 -21.98 -5.99
N ASP A 151 16.71 -21.69 -7.14
CA ASP A 151 16.68 -22.60 -8.30
C ASP A 151 18.11 -22.85 -8.85
N ASP A 152 18.97 -21.83 -8.84
CA ASP A 152 20.37 -21.90 -9.28
C ASP A 152 21.32 -22.44 -8.18
N GLY A 153 20.82 -22.74 -6.97
CA GLY A 153 21.63 -23.22 -5.84
C GLY A 153 22.56 -22.18 -5.20
N ARG A 154 22.38 -20.88 -5.50
CA ARG A 154 23.13 -19.77 -4.88
C ARG A 154 22.62 -19.39 -3.49
N LEU A 155 21.43 -19.86 -3.13
CA LEU A 155 20.80 -19.69 -1.82
C LEU A 155 20.31 -21.06 -1.36
N SER A 156 20.69 -21.49 -0.17
CA SER A 156 20.16 -22.74 0.39
C SER A 156 18.72 -22.53 0.90
N PRO A 157 17.82 -23.53 0.78
CA PRO A 157 16.46 -23.43 1.30
C PRO A 157 16.37 -23.11 2.80
N GLU A 158 17.33 -23.58 3.60
CA GLU A 158 17.43 -23.40 5.04
C GLU A 158 17.90 -22.00 5.44
N GLN A 159 18.63 -21.33 4.54
CA GLN A 159 19.14 -19.98 4.71
C GLN A 159 18.28 -18.93 4.01
N ALA A 160 17.23 -19.37 3.30
CA ALA A 160 16.41 -18.50 2.48
C ALA A 160 15.52 -17.59 3.37
N PRO A 161 15.56 -16.26 3.19
CA PRO A 161 14.81 -15.33 4.01
C PRO A 161 13.30 -15.45 3.78
N LEU A 162 12.53 -15.02 4.76
CA LEU A 162 11.12 -14.70 4.54
C LEU A 162 10.96 -13.43 3.74
N LEU A 163 10.04 -13.43 2.78
CA LEU A 163 9.62 -12.25 2.05
C LEU A 163 8.31 -11.71 2.65
N VAL A 164 8.36 -10.56 3.28
CA VAL A 164 7.22 -9.93 3.96
C VAL A 164 6.66 -8.80 3.10
N LEU A 165 5.41 -8.93 2.70
CA LEU A 165 4.69 -7.96 1.88
C LEU A 165 3.82 -7.06 2.76
N LEU A 166 4.21 -5.80 2.90
CA LEU A 166 3.48 -4.81 3.69
C LEU A 166 2.48 -3.98 2.88
N GLY A 167 2.74 -3.73 1.60
CA GLY A 167 1.85 -2.90 0.75
C GLY A 167 1.68 -3.42 -0.67
N ALA A 168 2.34 -4.51 -1.05
CA ALA A 168 2.24 -5.09 -2.38
C ALA A 168 0.93 -5.88 -2.53
N THR A 169 -0.16 -5.20 -2.87
CA THR A 169 -1.51 -5.77 -2.89
C THR A 169 -1.88 -6.47 -4.19
N ALA A 170 -1.13 -6.32 -5.29
CA ALA A 170 -1.47 -6.95 -6.55
C ALA A 170 -1.70 -8.46 -6.37
N ASN A 171 -2.80 -8.95 -6.95
CA ASN A 171 -3.10 -10.38 -6.95
C ASN A 171 -2.15 -11.09 -7.89
N VAL A 172 -2.08 -10.58 -9.11
CA VAL A 172 -1.34 -11.15 -10.22
C VAL A 172 -0.34 -10.12 -10.72
N VAL A 173 0.86 -10.57 -11.03
CA VAL A 173 1.91 -9.76 -11.63
C VAL A 173 2.40 -10.45 -12.90
N SER A 174 2.88 -9.67 -13.87
CA SER A 174 3.43 -10.21 -15.11
C SER A 174 4.67 -11.06 -14.79
N SER A 175 4.71 -12.27 -15.33
CA SER A 175 5.75 -13.28 -15.06
C SER A 175 7.06 -13.04 -15.83
N SER A 176 7.03 -12.20 -16.87
CA SER A 176 8.23 -11.90 -17.65
C SER A 176 9.07 -10.80 -16.99
N VAL A 177 10.23 -11.21 -16.48
CA VAL A 177 11.30 -10.37 -15.91
C VAL A 177 11.90 -9.36 -16.92
N THR A 178 11.53 -9.47 -18.20
CA THR A 178 12.03 -8.69 -19.33
C THR A 178 10.91 -8.11 -20.18
N VAL A 179 9.86 -7.58 -19.55
CA VAL A 179 8.95 -6.70 -20.28
C VAL A 179 9.55 -5.31 -20.26
N ASP A 180 10.08 -4.87 -21.39
CA ASP A 180 10.37 -3.45 -21.62
C ASP A 180 9.18 -2.62 -21.13
N ARG A 181 9.42 -1.53 -20.39
CA ARG A 181 8.37 -0.65 -19.80
C ARG A 181 7.32 -0.13 -20.80
N GLN A 182 7.46 -0.44 -22.09
CA GLN A 182 6.57 -0.07 -23.18
C GLN A 182 5.59 -1.17 -23.62
N THR A 183 5.69 -2.42 -23.14
CA THR A 183 4.69 -3.43 -23.54
C THR A 183 3.37 -3.17 -22.84
N ASP A 184 2.32 -3.05 -23.64
CA ASP A 184 0.94 -2.88 -23.21
C ASP A 184 0.49 -4.10 -22.38
N LEU A 185 0.44 -3.93 -21.05
CA LEU A 185 0.02 -4.96 -20.10
C LEU A 185 -1.41 -5.46 -20.36
N THR A 186 -2.21 -4.72 -21.13
CA THR A 186 -3.60 -5.07 -21.44
C THR A 186 -3.74 -6.12 -22.55
N GLN A 187 -2.65 -6.44 -23.27
CA GLN A 187 -2.63 -7.44 -24.35
C GLN A 187 -2.03 -8.79 -23.92
N LEU A 188 -1.55 -8.91 -22.68
CA LEU A 188 -1.08 -10.18 -22.16
C LEU A 188 -2.28 -11.12 -21.98
N PRO A 189 -2.22 -12.38 -22.50
CA PRO A 189 -3.23 -13.38 -22.21
C PRO A 189 -3.45 -13.48 -20.70
N SER A 190 -4.71 -13.56 -20.26
CA SER A 190 -5.10 -13.69 -18.85
C SER A 190 -4.44 -14.89 -18.14
N ASP A 191 -3.91 -15.85 -18.89
CA ASP A 191 -3.15 -17.02 -18.41
C ASP A 191 -1.64 -16.78 -18.15
N MET A 192 -1.08 -15.61 -18.46
CA MET A 192 0.36 -15.35 -18.31
C MET A 192 0.76 -14.74 -16.95
N GLY A 193 -0.21 -14.36 -16.15
CA GLY A 193 0.02 -13.75 -14.84
C GLY A 193 0.21 -14.79 -13.74
N ARG A 194 1.23 -14.62 -12.90
CA ARG A 194 1.45 -15.45 -11.70
C ARG A 194 0.94 -14.71 -10.46
N LYS A 195 0.32 -15.43 -9.52
CA LYS A 195 0.02 -14.84 -8.21
C LYS A 195 1.30 -14.41 -7.52
N LEU A 196 1.31 -13.20 -6.95
CA LEU A 196 2.51 -12.64 -6.32
C LEU A 196 3.05 -13.54 -5.18
N SER A 197 2.16 -14.12 -4.38
CA SER A 197 2.50 -15.07 -3.29
C SER A 197 3.18 -16.35 -3.79
N ASP A 198 2.92 -16.73 -5.05
CA ASP A 198 3.30 -18.03 -5.60
C ASP A 198 4.65 -17.96 -6.35
N ILE A 199 5.22 -16.76 -6.51
CA ILE A 199 6.55 -16.58 -7.12
C ILE A 199 7.63 -17.17 -6.21
N TYR A 200 7.55 -16.84 -4.92
CA TYR A 200 8.45 -17.32 -3.87
C TYR A 200 7.63 -18.06 -2.80
N PRO A 201 7.14 -19.28 -3.13
CA PRO A 201 6.19 -20.01 -2.30
C PRO A 201 6.84 -20.42 -0.99
N ASP A 202 6.00 -20.70 -0.01
CA ASP A 202 6.40 -21.14 1.33
C ASP A 202 7.22 -20.15 2.14
N ARG A 203 7.62 -19.02 1.56
CA ARG A 203 8.43 -17.98 2.19
C ARG A 203 7.86 -16.58 2.03
N THR A 204 6.80 -16.41 1.24
CA THR A 204 6.08 -15.12 1.10
C THR A 204 4.93 -15.03 2.09
N ILE A 205 4.88 -13.98 2.88
CA ILE A 205 3.80 -13.67 3.84
C ILE A 205 3.28 -12.25 3.58
N ARG A 206 1.96 -12.10 3.45
CA ARG A 206 1.32 -10.82 3.11
C ARG A 206 0.51 -10.28 4.28
N PHE A 207 0.92 -9.14 4.82
CA PHE A 207 0.22 -8.42 5.89
C PHE A 207 -0.81 -7.41 5.37
N CYS A 208 -0.81 -7.15 4.06
CA CYS A 208 -1.87 -6.41 3.37
C CYS A 208 -2.91 -7.35 2.74
N PHE A 209 -4.11 -6.84 2.54
CA PHE A 209 -5.11 -7.46 1.69
C PHE A 209 -4.73 -7.35 0.21
N THR A 210 -5.16 -8.32 -0.60
CA THR A 210 -4.96 -8.27 -2.05
C THR A 210 -5.97 -7.35 -2.74
N ASN A 211 -5.68 -6.89 -3.94
CA ASN A 211 -6.59 -6.08 -4.76
C ASN A 211 -7.96 -6.74 -4.96
N GLN A 212 -8.02 -8.05 -5.12
CA GLN A 212 -9.24 -8.85 -5.20
C GLN A 212 -10.06 -8.76 -3.92
N GLN A 213 -9.40 -8.86 -2.76
CA GLN A 213 -10.06 -8.76 -1.46
C GLN A 213 -10.60 -7.35 -1.24
N MET A 214 -9.84 -6.31 -1.62
CA MET A 214 -10.25 -4.92 -1.55
C MET A 214 -11.41 -4.60 -2.50
N ALA A 215 -11.29 -4.98 -3.78
CA ALA A 215 -12.33 -4.77 -4.79
C ALA A 215 -13.66 -5.41 -4.36
N ARG A 216 -13.60 -6.63 -3.82
CA ARG A 216 -14.75 -7.29 -3.22
C ARG A 216 -15.32 -6.51 -2.05
N ALA A 217 -14.49 -6.13 -1.07
CA ALA A 217 -14.95 -5.44 0.13
C ALA A 217 -15.60 -4.09 -0.18
N VAL A 218 -14.97 -3.29 -1.04
CA VAL A 218 -15.46 -1.96 -1.45
C VAL A 218 -16.75 -2.10 -2.26
N SER A 219 -16.83 -3.07 -3.18
CA SER A 219 -18.05 -3.32 -3.95
C SER A 219 -19.18 -3.81 -3.04
N ASP A 220 -18.94 -4.84 -2.21
CA ASP A 220 -19.90 -5.33 -1.21
C ASP A 220 -20.45 -4.19 -0.34
N PHE A 221 -19.59 -3.25 0.07
CA PHE A 221 -19.99 -2.07 0.81
C PHE A 221 -20.88 -1.14 -0.02
N VAL A 222 -20.41 -0.66 -1.18
CA VAL A 222 -21.13 0.30 -2.02
C VAL A 222 -22.51 -0.21 -2.44
N PHE A 223 -22.63 -1.49 -2.79
CA PHE A 223 -23.90 -2.07 -3.26
C PHE A 223 -24.93 -2.28 -2.13
N ARG A 224 -24.49 -2.31 -0.87
CA ARG A 224 -25.37 -2.39 0.30
C ARG A 224 -25.82 -1.03 0.83
N HIS A 225 -25.23 0.06 0.35
CA HIS A 225 -25.51 1.44 0.77
C HIS A 225 -26.27 2.18 -0.34
N PRO A 226 -27.61 2.32 -0.27
CA PRO A 226 -28.43 2.88 -1.36
C PRO A 226 -27.99 4.28 -1.83
N GLU A 227 -27.44 5.09 -0.93
CA GLU A 227 -26.91 6.44 -1.18
C GLU A 227 -25.58 6.46 -1.95
N LEU A 228 -24.91 5.31 -2.06
CA LEU A 228 -23.68 5.09 -2.84
C LEU A 228 -23.91 4.19 -4.05
N ARG A 229 -24.92 3.31 -4.00
CA ARG A 229 -25.16 2.29 -5.01
C ARG A 229 -25.40 2.89 -6.40
N PRO A 230 -24.68 2.42 -7.45
CA PRO A 230 -25.00 2.72 -8.84
C PRO A 230 -26.43 2.26 -9.17
N HIS A 231 -27.20 3.08 -9.87
CA HIS A 231 -28.56 2.73 -10.28
C HIS A 231 -28.83 3.23 -11.69
N LEU A 232 -29.63 2.48 -12.44
CA LEU A 232 -30.21 2.96 -13.69
C LEU A 232 -31.21 4.10 -13.40
N PRO A 233 -31.46 4.98 -14.39
CA PRO A 233 -32.64 5.83 -14.35
C PRO A 233 -33.91 5.01 -14.10
N PRO A 234 -34.95 5.64 -13.52
CA PRO A 234 -36.01 4.98 -12.76
C PRO A 234 -36.99 4.05 -13.51
N ASP A 235 -36.71 3.60 -14.75
CA ASP A 235 -37.66 2.71 -15.44
C ASP A 235 -37.09 1.46 -16.14
N PRO A 236 -36.53 0.50 -15.38
CA PRO A 236 -36.26 -0.84 -15.89
C PRO A 236 -37.54 -1.66 -16.16
N TRP A 237 -38.69 -1.28 -15.57
CA TRP A 237 -39.95 -2.01 -15.74
C TRP A 237 -40.58 -1.81 -17.11
N HIS A 238 -40.47 -0.62 -17.70
CA HIS A 238 -40.86 -0.41 -19.10
C HIS A 238 -40.08 -1.28 -20.09
N LEU A 239 -38.79 -1.56 -19.84
CA LEU A 239 -37.99 -2.45 -20.69
C LEU A 239 -38.41 -3.91 -20.55
N LEU A 240 -38.67 -4.39 -19.32
CA LEU A 240 -39.14 -5.75 -19.05
C LEU A 240 -40.55 -6.02 -19.63
N LEU A 241 -41.46 -5.05 -19.58
CA LEU A 241 -42.81 -5.16 -20.16
C LEU A 241 -42.81 -5.11 -21.69
N SER A 242 -41.77 -4.55 -22.31
CA SER A 242 -41.65 -4.43 -23.77
C SER A 242 -41.10 -5.68 -24.46
N GLY A 243 -40.70 -6.72 -23.71
CA GLY A 243 -40.02 -7.90 -24.26
C GLY A 243 -38.63 -7.60 -24.84
N ALA A 244 -38.10 -6.39 -24.61
CA ALA A 244 -36.78 -6.00 -25.04
C ALA A 244 -35.71 -6.71 -24.18
N VAL A 245 -34.70 -7.24 -24.86
CA VAL A 245 -33.47 -7.72 -24.20
C VAL A 245 -32.84 -6.52 -23.49
N LEU A 246 -32.68 -6.61 -22.17
CA LEU A 246 -32.04 -5.54 -21.39
C LEU A 246 -30.64 -5.28 -21.97
N PRO A 247 -30.28 -4.01 -22.29
CA PRO A 247 -28.89 -3.70 -22.62
C PRO A 247 -27.98 -4.05 -21.44
N ALA A 248 -26.77 -4.49 -21.78
CA ALA A 248 -25.72 -4.99 -20.89
C ALA A 248 -25.65 -4.25 -19.53
N LEU A 249 -25.77 -5.04 -18.45
CA LEU A 249 -25.61 -4.68 -17.04
C LEU A 249 -26.59 -3.61 -16.47
N PRO A 250 -27.17 -3.84 -15.28
CA PRO A 250 -27.99 -2.87 -14.56
C PRO A 250 -27.19 -1.72 -13.93
N TYR A 251 -25.87 -1.64 -14.15
CA TYR A 251 -24.99 -0.63 -13.55
C TYR A 251 -23.99 -0.12 -14.58
N ARG A 252 -23.74 1.19 -14.57
CA ARG A 252 -22.67 1.81 -15.36
C ARG A 252 -21.41 1.94 -14.53
N MET A 253 -20.28 1.62 -15.14
CA MET A 253 -18.99 1.67 -14.48
C MET A 253 -17.94 2.24 -15.43
N ALA A 254 -17.07 3.09 -14.90
CA ALA A 254 -15.86 3.55 -15.57
C ALA A 254 -14.65 3.18 -14.72
N SER A 255 -13.53 2.88 -15.37
CA SER A 255 -12.27 2.58 -14.71
C SER A 255 -11.13 3.38 -15.33
N ILE A 256 -10.31 3.98 -14.47
CA ILE A 256 -9.11 4.71 -14.86
C ILE A 256 -7.89 3.81 -14.66
N GLU A 257 -7.05 3.66 -15.67
CA GLU A 257 -5.92 2.73 -15.62
C GLU A 257 -4.61 3.47 -15.93
N TRP A 258 -3.75 3.65 -14.94
CA TRP A 258 -2.42 4.25 -15.12
C TRP A 258 -1.41 3.17 -15.53
N GLN A 259 -0.99 3.20 -16.80
CA GLN A 259 -0.19 2.11 -17.37
C GLN A 259 1.24 2.04 -16.79
N ASP A 260 1.69 3.05 -16.07
CA ASP A 260 2.98 3.09 -15.38
C ASP A 260 2.96 2.44 -13.99
N ASP A 261 1.81 1.93 -13.54
CA ASP A 261 1.66 1.30 -12.22
C ASP A 261 0.82 0.00 -12.29
N PRO A 262 1.45 -1.19 -12.15
CA PRO A 262 0.76 -2.49 -12.18
C PRO A 262 -0.34 -2.65 -11.14
N TYR A 263 -0.22 -1.96 -9.99
CA TYR A 263 -1.27 -1.95 -8.97
C TYR A 263 -2.58 -1.45 -9.57
N THR A 264 -2.52 -0.38 -10.37
CA THR A 264 -3.72 0.26 -10.90
C THR A 264 -4.47 -0.64 -11.88
N VAL A 265 -3.73 -1.30 -12.76
CA VAL A 265 -4.27 -2.20 -13.79
C VAL A 265 -4.90 -3.42 -13.14
N ASP A 266 -4.20 -4.07 -12.20
CA ASP A 266 -4.74 -5.22 -11.48
C ASP A 266 -5.98 -4.84 -10.66
N LEU A 267 -5.95 -3.74 -9.91
CA LEU A 267 -7.10 -3.32 -9.11
C LEU A 267 -8.36 -3.07 -9.97
N CYS A 268 -8.22 -2.37 -11.10
CA CYS A 268 -9.32 -2.18 -12.05
C CYS A 268 -9.86 -3.51 -12.60
N GLN A 269 -8.96 -4.45 -12.93
CA GLN A 269 -9.35 -5.79 -13.35
C GLN A 269 -10.11 -6.54 -12.25
N GLN A 270 -9.67 -6.45 -10.99
CA GLN A 270 -10.34 -7.11 -9.87
C GLN A 270 -11.76 -6.57 -9.60
N PHE A 271 -11.97 -5.25 -9.71
CA PHE A 271 -13.31 -4.67 -9.62
C PHE A 271 -14.21 -5.18 -10.76
N ARG A 272 -13.68 -5.21 -12.00
CA ARG A 272 -14.38 -5.75 -13.17
C ARG A 272 -14.80 -7.20 -12.97
N ASP A 273 -13.85 -8.05 -12.60
CA ASP A 273 -14.09 -9.48 -12.43
C ASP A 273 -15.11 -9.77 -11.32
N TYR A 274 -15.00 -9.04 -10.19
CA TYR A 274 -15.93 -9.19 -9.09
C TYR A 274 -17.36 -8.81 -9.49
N LEU A 275 -17.55 -7.63 -10.10
CA LEU A 275 -18.86 -7.14 -10.50
C LEU A 275 -19.49 -7.99 -11.62
N GLN A 276 -18.68 -8.45 -12.56
CA GLN A 276 -19.14 -9.36 -13.61
C GLN A 276 -19.65 -10.69 -13.03
N ARG A 277 -18.92 -11.28 -12.06
CA ARG A 277 -19.35 -12.51 -11.39
C ARG A 277 -20.63 -12.29 -10.57
N ASP A 278 -20.72 -11.21 -9.82
CA ASP A 278 -21.92 -10.90 -9.02
C ASP A 278 -23.17 -10.73 -9.90
N LEU A 279 -23.01 -10.10 -11.06
CA LEU A 279 -24.08 -9.96 -12.06
C LEU A 279 -24.50 -11.31 -12.65
N GLN A 280 -23.55 -12.20 -12.94
CA GLN A 280 -23.85 -13.56 -13.41
C GLN A 280 -24.61 -14.39 -12.37
N HIS A 281 -24.36 -14.16 -11.07
CA HIS A 281 -25.09 -14.84 -10.00
C HIS A 281 -26.46 -14.23 -9.71
N SER A 282 -26.60 -12.91 -9.85
CA SER A 282 -27.81 -12.18 -9.48
C SER A 282 -28.90 -12.16 -10.57
N PHE A 283 -28.54 -12.38 -11.83
CA PHE A 283 -29.48 -12.32 -12.95
C PHE A 283 -29.53 -13.65 -13.72
N PRO A 284 -30.72 -14.12 -14.14
CA PRO A 284 -30.85 -15.29 -15.00
C PRO A 284 -30.03 -15.11 -16.28
N GLN A 285 -29.16 -16.08 -16.60
CA GLN A 285 -28.30 -16.04 -17.80
C GLN A 285 -29.04 -15.73 -19.11
N ARG A 286 -30.34 -16.03 -19.19
CA ARG A 286 -31.19 -15.76 -20.37
C ARG A 286 -31.45 -14.27 -20.61
N LEU A 287 -31.28 -13.42 -19.60
CA LEU A 287 -31.50 -11.97 -19.68
C LEU A 287 -30.20 -11.18 -19.96
N ILE A 288 -29.05 -11.84 -19.89
CA ILE A 288 -27.75 -11.25 -20.20
C ILE A 288 -27.34 -11.74 -21.59
N ARG A 289 -27.18 -10.84 -22.56
CA ARG A 289 -26.58 -11.20 -23.85
C ARG A 289 -25.17 -11.74 -23.59
N ALA A 290 -24.86 -12.93 -24.08
CA ALA A 290 -23.51 -13.53 -23.97
C ALA A 290 -22.43 -12.62 -24.59
N ASP A 291 -22.82 -11.82 -25.59
CA ASP A 291 -21.94 -10.92 -26.34
C ASP A 291 -22.06 -9.46 -25.90
N SER A 292 -22.84 -9.19 -24.85
CA SER A 292 -22.95 -7.83 -24.32
C SER A 292 -21.65 -7.54 -23.57
N PRO A 293 -20.76 -6.68 -24.11
CA PRO A 293 -19.56 -6.31 -23.38
C PRO A 293 -20.02 -5.80 -22.03
N THR A 294 -19.43 -6.35 -20.96
CA THR A 294 -19.52 -5.73 -19.65
C THR A 294 -19.17 -4.26 -19.87
N ALA A 295 -20.16 -3.37 -19.78
CA ALA A 295 -20.03 -1.95 -20.17
C ALA A 295 -19.24 -1.19 -19.09
N ILE A 296 -17.99 -1.60 -18.93
CA ILE A 296 -16.99 -0.95 -18.12
C ILE A 296 -16.14 -0.17 -19.10
N ASP A 297 -16.37 1.13 -19.15
CA ASP A 297 -15.58 2.01 -19.99
C ASP A 297 -14.19 2.19 -19.37
N ARG A 298 -13.16 1.84 -20.15
CA ARG A 298 -11.76 1.88 -19.73
C ARG A 298 -11.10 3.14 -20.26
N PHE A 299 -10.51 3.92 -19.36
CA PHE A 299 -9.76 5.12 -19.70
C PHE A 299 -8.30 4.93 -19.30
N SER A 300 -7.46 4.65 -20.30
CA SER A 300 -6.04 4.37 -20.11
C SER A 300 -5.23 5.67 -20.10
N ILE A 301 -4.47 5.87 -19.03
CA ILE A 301 -3.56 7.01 -18.84
C ILE A 301 -2.13 6.48 -18.90
N SER A 302 -1.34 6.98 -19.85
CA SER A 302 0.01 6.45 -20.09
C SER A 302 0.97 6.62 -18.90
N HIS A 303 0.79 7.66 -18.09
CA HIS A 303 1.66 7.95 -16.94
C HIS A 303 0.96 8.83 -15.89
N SER A 304 1.29 8.58 -14.63
CA SER A 304 0.77 9.28 -13.43
C SER A 304 1.58 10.53 -13.05
N VAL A 305 2.71 10.78 -13.73
CA VAL A 305 3.61 11.91 -13.45
C VAL A 305 2.94 13.24 -13.79
N GLY A 306 2.94 14.18 -12.86
CA GLY A 306 2.32 15.48 -13.05
C GLY A 306 2.61 16.44 -11.91
N GLY A 307 2.13 17.68 -12.02
CA GLY A 307 2.23 18.67 -10.95
C GLY A 307 1.41 18.27 -9.72
N PHE A 308 1.53 19.03 -8.63
CA PHE A 308 0.76 18.73 -7.43
C PHE A 308 -0.75 18.94 -7.64
N TYR A 309 -1.15 20.07 -8.21
CA TYR A 309 -2.56 20.43 -8.40
C TYR A 309 -3.07 20.31 -9.84
N ARG A 310 -2.19 20.46 -10.83
CA ARG A 310 -2.58 20.55 -12.25
C ARG A 310 -2.55 19.18 -12.91
N ILE A 311 -3.70 18.79 -13.44
CA ILE A 311 -3.86 17.60 -14.27
C ILE A 311 -2.83 17.59 -15.42
N ASN A 312 -2.19 16.44 -15.63
CA ASN A 312 -1.23 16.30 -16.73
C ASN A 312 -1.97 16.16 -18.09
N PRO A 313 -1.27 16.29 -19.24
CA PRO A 313 -1.92 16.21 -20.54
C PRO A 313 -2.65 14.88 -20.81
N SER A 314 -2.08 13.74 -20.40
CA SER A 314 -2.69 12.42 -20.57
C SER A 314 -3.98 12.27 -19.77
N GLU A 315 -3.95 12.66 -18.49
CA GLU A 315 -5.10 12.70 -17.60
C GLU A 315 -6.21 13.62 -18.18
N ARG A 316 -5.86 14.81 -18.67
CA ARG A 316 -6.81 15.77 -19.25
C ARG A 316 -7.52 15.20 -20.48
N ASN A 317 -6.76 14.54 -21.35
CA ASN A 317 -7.32 13.91 -22.55
C ASN A 317 -8.33 12.83 -22.15
N GLN A 318 -8.00 12.00 -21.16
CA GLN A 318 -8.92 10.96 -20.68
C GLN A 318 -10.17 11.54 -20.00
N VAL A 319 -10.05 12.59 -19.19
CA VAL A 319 -11.24 13.29 -18.64
C VAL A 319 -12.12 13.81 -19.77
N SER A 320 -11.53 14.39 -20.81
CA SER A 320 -12.29 14.92 -21.96
C SER A 320 -13.02 13.82 -22.73
N LEU A 321 -12.39 12.66 -22.91
CA LEU A 321 -13.01 11.48 -23.53
C LEU A 321 -14.14 10.93 -22.66
N MET A 322 -13.90 10.81 -21.36
CA MET A 322 -14.85 10.30 -20.38
C MET A 322 -16.12 11.17 -20.29
N LEU A 323 -15.98 12.49 -20.39
CA LEU A 323 -17.13 13.40 -20.40
C LEU A 323 -17.90 13.37 -21.72
N ARG A 324 -17.29 12.92 -22.82
CA ARG A 324 -17.90 12.84 -24.16
C ARG A 324 -18.46 11.47 -24.51
N SER A 325 -18.14 10.43 -23.74
CA SER A 325 -18.54 9.06 -24.05
C SER A 325 -20.02 8.78 -23.79
N GLY A 326 -20.78 9.74 -23.25
CA GLY A 326 -22.20 9.57 -22.93
C GLY A 326 -22.45 8.60 -21.76
N ILE A 327 -21.39 8.13 -21.09
CA ILE A 327 -21.48 7.11 -20.03
C ILE A 327 -22.21 7.63 -18.79
N PHE A 328 -22.29 8.95 -18.64
CA PHE A 328 -22.90 9.62 -17.50
C PHE A 328 -24.20 10.38 -17.83
N GLU A 329 -24.67 10.37 -19.09
CA GLU A 329 -25.80 11.22 -19.52
C GLU A 329 -27.18 10.68 -19.10
N SER A 330 -27.27 9.45 -18.58
CA SER A 330 -28.55 8.75 -18.40
C SER A 330 -29.26 9.01 -17.07
N GLY A 331 -28.91 10.03 -16.28
CA GLY A 331 -29.59 10.38 -15.03
C GLY A 331 -29.53 9.31 -13.92
N GLY A 332 -28.66 8.32 -14.08
CA GLY A 332 -28.39 7.26 -13.11
C GLY A 332 -27.00 7.43 -12.49
N ARG A 333 -26.76 6.81 -11.33
CA ARG A 333 -25.46 6.90 -10.65
C ARG A 333 -24.43 5.94 -11.25
N THR A 334 -23.23 6.43 -11.54
CA THR A 334 -22.12 5.66 -12.12
C THR A 334 -21.03 5.35 -11.09
N LEU A 335 -20.49 4.13 -11.13
CA LEU A 335 -19.31 3.76 -10.35
C LEU A 335 -18.03 4.16 -11.10
N LEU A 336 -17.14 4.90 -10.46
CA LEU A 336 -15.85 5.30 -11.05
C LEU A 336 -14.70 4.69 -10.24
N VAL A 337 -13.97 3.73 -10.81
CA VAL A 337 -12.79 3.14 -10.17
C VAL A 337 -11.56 3.98 -10.47
N ILE A 338 -10.90 4.49 -9.42
CA ILE A 338 -9.73 5.37 -9.50
C ILE A 338 -8.59 4.75 -8.68
N PRO A 339 -7.89 3.74 -9.22
CA PRO A 339 -6.89 2.97 -8.49
C PRO A 339 -5.55 3.70 -8.34
N GLY A 340 -5.53 5.03 -8.34
CA GLY A 340 -4.30 5.84 -8.31
C GLY A 340 -3.86 6.19 -6.89
N VAL A 341 -2.57 6.51 -6.72
CA VAL A 341 -2.08 7.16 -5.49
C VAL A 341 -2.67 8.55 -5.32
N ALA A 342 -2.50 9.14 -4.14
CA ALA A 342 -3.17 10.36 -3.73
C ALA A 342 -3.16 11.51 -4.76
N ASN A 343 -1.97 11.87 -5.26
CA ASN A 343 -1.82 13.00 -6.18
C ASN A 343 -2.60 12.85 -7.52
N PRO A 344 -2.38 11.79 -8.33
CA PRO A 344 -3.11 11.61 -9.58
C PRO A 344 -4.61 11.47 -9.38
N ALA A 345 -5.06 10.73 -8.35
CA ALA A 345 -6.48 10.61 -8.04
C ALA A 345 -7.12 11.96 -7.71
N ARG A 346 -6.47 12.77 -6.86
CA ARG A 346 -6.90 14.12 -6.53
C ARG A 346 -7.03 15.00 -7.77
N ARG A 347 -6.00 15.03 -8.62
CA ARG A 347 -6.01 15.86 -9.85
C ARG A 347 -7.16 15.48 -10.76
N LEU A 348 -7.37 14.18 -10.95
CA LEU A 348 -8.42 13.65 -11.80
C LEU A 348 -9.81 13.99 -11.26
N LEU A 349 -10.07 13.69 -10.00
CA LEU A 349 -11.35 13.97 -9.33
C LEU A 349 -11.72 15.46 -9.36
N ARG A 350 -10.75 16.34 -9.11
CA ARG A 350 -10.95 17.80 -9.22
C ARG A 350 -11.21 18.23 -10.65
N ALA A 351 -10.51 17.67 -11.63
CA ALA A 351 -10.73 18.01 -13.03
C ALA A 351 -12.11 17.58 -13.52
N ILE A 352 -12.58 16.40 -13.11
CA ILE A 352 -13.95 15.93 -13.42
C ILE A 352 -14.98 16.87 -12.80
N THR A 353 -14.82 17.19 -11.52
CA THR A 353 -15.73 18.08 -10.79
C THR A 353 -15.75 19.49 -11.37
N ALA A 354 -14.59 20.05 -11.71
CA ALA A 354 -14.47 21.38 -12.30
C ALA A 354 -15.06 21.45 -13.72
N ALA A 355 -14.99 20.36 -14.48
CA ALA A 355 -15.52 20.30 -15.83
C ALA A 355 -17.06 20.16 -15.85
N ASN A 356 -17.64 19.35 -14.96
CA ASN A 356 -19.08 19.21 -14.82
C ASN A 356 -19.46 18.75 -13.39
N PRO A 357 -19.80 19.66 -12.47
CA PRO A 357 -20.09 19.32 -11.07
C PRO A 357 -21.41 18.55 -10.91
N GLU A 358 -22.42 18.84 -11.75
CA GLU A 358 -23.69 18.11 -11.74
C GLU A 358 -23.47 16.64 -12.10
N LEU A 359 -22.70 16.38 -13.15
CA LEU A 359 -22.33 15.04 -13.57
C LEU A 359 -21.50 14.33 -12.51
N ALA A 360 -20.52 15.03 -11.93
CA ALA A 360 -19.70 14.50 -10.84
C ALA A 360 -20.57 14.06 -9.65
N SER A 361 -21.62 14.80 -9.29
CA SER A 361 -22.53 14.43 -8.20
C SER A 361 -23.32 13.13 -8.44
N GLN A 362 -23.39 12.68 -9.70
CA GLN A 362 -23.97 11.40 -10.10
C GLN A 362 -22.94 10.26 -10.13
N MET A 363 -21.70 10.50 -9.70
CA MET A 363 -20.66 9.47 -9.62
C MET A 363 -20.45 9.04 -8.18
N VAL A 364 -19.93 7.82 -8.00
CA VAL A 364 -19.27 7.39 -6.77
C VAL A 364 -17.89 6.88 -7.13
N ALA A 365 -16.88 7.60 -6.66
CA ALA A 365 -15.51 7.22 -6.87
C ALA A 365 -15.10 6.16 -5.85
N VAL A 366 -14.45 5.10 -6.31
CA VAL A 366 -13.96 4.02 -5.46
C VAL A 366 -12.49 3.73 -5.74
N THR A 367 -11.75 3.31 -4.71
CA THR A 367 -10.38 2.83 -4.85
C THR A 367 -10.03 1.79 -3.78
N GLY A 368 -8.80 1.28 -3.84
CA GLY A 368 -8.22 0.39 -2.84
C GLY A 368 -7.60 1.18 -1.69
N ASP A 369 -6.38 0.82 -1.34
CA ASP A 369 -5.57 1.32 -0.22
C ASP A 369 -4.50 2.36 -0.61
N SER A 370 -4.42 2.74 -1.88
CA SER A 370 -3.42 3.70 -2.38
C SER A 370 -3.57 5.12 -1.81
N ILE A 371 -4.67 5.38 -1.08
CA ILE A 371 -5.00 6.65 -0.45
C ILE A 371 -5.41 6.36 1.00
N SER A 372 -4.61 6.84 1.95
CA SER A 372 -4.92 6.68 3.37
C SER A 372 -5.88 7.74 3.88
N MET A 373 -6.65 7.39 4.92
CA MET A 373 -7.53 8.34 5.59
C MET A 373 -6.75 9.54 6.13
N ASN A 374 -5.57 9.32 6.70
CA ASN A 374 -4.73 10.39 7.23
C ASN A 374 -4.36 11.40 6.13
N THR A 375 -4.09 10.94 4.90
CA THR A 375 -3.85 11.82 3.75
C THR A 375 -5.06 12.71 3.53
N VAL A 376 -6.26 12.13 3.41
CA VAL A 376 -7.49 12.89 3.16
C VAL A 376 -7.84 13.83 4.31
N TYR A 377 -7.67 13.38 5.56
CA TYR A 377 -8.00 14.15 6.75
C TYR A 377 -7.03 15.33 6.96
N ARG A 378 -5.71 15.07 6.97
CA ARG A 378 -4.66 16.06 7.16
C ARG A 378 -4.63 17.07 6.01
N ASP A 379 -4.65 16.56 4.78
CA ASP A 379 -4.53 17.40 3.58
C ASP A 379 -5.88 18.02 3.20
N GLY A 380 -6.97 17.59 3.84
CA GLY A 380 -8.37 18.00 3.65
C GLY A 380 -8.63 19.50 3.61
N GLY A 381 -7.73 20.31 4.18
CA GLY A 381 -7.84 21.76 4.24
C GLY A 381 -6.96 22.57 3.32
N TYR A 382 -5.97 21.94 2.68
CA TYR A 382 -4.92 22.66 1.96
C TYR A 382 -4.57 21.94 0.67
N ALA A 383 -4.04 20.72 0.79
CA ALA A 383 -3.52 19.97 -0.34
C ALA A 383 -4.62 19.17 -1.05
N TRP A 384 -5.60 18.62 -0.34
CA TRP A 384 -6.73 17.88 -0.89
C TRP A 384 -8.02 18.43 -0.31
N ASN A 385 -8.45 19.61 -0.74
CA ASN A 385 -9.73 20.15 -0.30
C ASN A 385 -10.85 19.19 -0.73
N VAL A 386 -11.35 18.37 0.20
CA VAL A 386 -12.41 17.38 -0.06
C VAL A 386 -13.72 18.05 -0.46
N ARG A 387 -13.84 19.38 -0.32
CA ARG A 387 -14.98 20.17 -0.85
C ARG A 387 -14.86 20.47 -2.34
N ASP A 388 -13.67 20.35 -2.92
CA ASP A 388 -13.46 20.57 -4.36
C ASP A 388 -13.93 19.37 -5.19
N ILE A 389 -14.38 18.30 -4.54
CA ILE A 389 -14.98 17.12 -5.19
C ILE A 389 -16.48 17.09 -4.89
N SER A 390 -17.30 16.85 -5.91
CA SER A 390 -18.78 16.80 -5.76
C SER A 390 -19.33 15.38 -5.63
N MET A 391 -18.47 14.37 -5.66
CA MET A 391 -18.83 12.95 -5.63
C MET A 391 -18.38 12.29 -4.33
N PRO A 392 -19.15 11.32 -3.78
CA PRO A 392 -18.66 10.46 -2.73
C PRO A 392 -17.41 9.72 -3.17
N PHE A 393 -16.47 9.59 -2.24
CA PHE A 393 -15.22 8.88 -2.47
C PHE A 393 -15.05 7.79 -1.40
N VAL A 394 -14.95 6.55 -1.85
CA VAL A 394 -14.89 5.36 -0.99
C VAL A 394 -13.58 4.63 -1.20
N PHE A 395 -12.87 4.31 -0.12
CA PHE A 395 -11.58 3.63 -0.21
C PHE A 395 -11.38 2.63 0.93
N PHE A 396 -10.43 1.73 0.72
CA PHE A 396 -10.13 0.63 1.63
C PHE A 396 -9.00 1.01 2.59
N ALA A 397 -9.06 0.49 3.82
CA ALA A 397 -7.97 0.55 4.78
C ALA A 397 -7.67 -0.85 5.34
N HIS A 398 -6.39 -1.20 5.44
CA HIS A 398 -5.94 -2.54 5.89
C HIS A 398 -6.14 -2.77 7.39
N HIS A 399 -6.22 -1.67 8.14
CA HIS A 399 -6.39 -1.62 9.58
C HIS A 399 -7.28 -0.44 9.95
N ASN A 400 -7.67 -0.36 11.22
CA ASN A 400 -8.53 0.70 11.71
C ASN A 400 -7.84 2.06 11.54
N PRO A 401 -8.27 2.91 10.60
CA PRO A 401 -7.55 4.13 10.28
C PRO A 401 -7.69 5.20 11.38
N VAL A 402 -8.53 4.94 12.40
CA VAL A 402 -8.84 5.88 13.50
C VAL A 402 -8.49 5.32 14.87
N GLU A 403 -7.83 4.17 14.93
CA GLU A 403 -7.38 3.56 16.18
C GLU A 403 -6.04 4.12 16.63
N TRP A 404 -6.12 5.30 17.22
CA TRP A 404 -4.99 5.95 17.85
C TRP A 404 -4.74 5.37 19.24
N VAL A 405 -3.47 5.25 19.61
CA VAL A 405 -3.09 5.02 21.00
C VAL A 405 -3.39 6.30 21.76
N ALA A 406 -4.19 6.23 22.82
CA ALA A 406 -4.47 7.36 23.70
C ALA A 406 -3.20 7.86 24.44
N THR A 407 -2.14 7.05 24.45
CA THR A 407 -0.87 7.33 25.10
C THR A 407 0.21 7.49 24.02
N PRO A 408 0.77 8.71 23.82
CA PRO A 408 2.00 8.83 23.04
C PRO A 408 3.08 7.94 23.69
N PRO A 409 3.96 7.29 22.90
CA PRO A 409 5.07 6.54 23.47
C PRO A 409 5.89 7.47 24.38
N PRO A 410 6.47 6.96 25.48
CA PRO A 410 7.29 7.77 26.37
C PRO A 410 8.35 8.51 25.55
N SER A 411 8.34 9.84 25.62
CA SER A 411 9.39 10.67 25.04
C SER A 411 10.72 10.28 25.68
N HIS A 412 11.73 9.95 24.87
CA HIS A 412 13.10 9.86 25.36
C HIS A 412 13.47 11.19 26.05
N PRO A 413 14.06 11.19 27.26
CA PRO A 413 14.45 12.42 27.95
C PRO A 413 15.55 13.23 27.22
N GLU A 414 16.13 12.71 26.14
CA GLU A 414 17.12 13.40 25.28
C GLU A 414 16.56 13.82 23.91
N ALA A 415 15.30 13.48 23.58
CA ALA A 415 14.65 13.95 22.36
C ALA A 415 13.95 15.28 22.64
N ASP A 416 14.70 16.37 22.49
CA ASP A 416 14.24 17.74 22.67
C ASP A 416 13.12 18.08 21.65
N ASN A 417 11.88 17.79 22.03
CA ASN A 417 10.61 18.46 21.71
C ASN A 417 10.25 18.95 20.29
N GLN A 418 10.91 18.55 19.19
CA GLN A 418 10.54 19.07 17.84
C GLN A 418 10.18 18.05 16.76
N ASP A 419 10.55 16.76 16.87
CA ASP A 419 10.38 15.81 15.74
C ASP A 419 9.30 14.73 15.92
N ILE A 420 8.51 14.77 17.00
CA ILE A 420 7.41 13.80 17.17
C ILE A 420 6.15 14.37 16.52
N LEU A 421 5.89 13.98 15.27
CA LEU A 421 4.59 14.18 14.64
C LEU A 421 3.52 13.46 15.46
N THR A 422 2.83 14.21 16.32
CA THR A 422 1.67 13.73 17.06
C THR A 422 0.44 14.44 16.48
N PRO A 423 -0.50 13.71 15.86
CA PRO A 423 -0.50 12.27 15.65
C PRO A 423 0.41 11.82 14.48
N PRO A 424 1.02 10.62 14.54
CA PRO A 424 1.90 10.14 13.49
C PRO A 424 1.12 9.99 12.18
N THR A 425 1.73 10.38 11.07
CA THR A 425 1.09 10.18 9.77
C THR A 425 0.96 8.68 9.48
N GLY A 426 -0.25 8.20 9.18
CA GLY A 426 -0.50 6.82 8.75
C GLY A 426 -0.79 5.84 9.89
N THR A 427 -1.89 6.05 10.64
CA THR A 427 -2.36 5.16 11.73
C THR A 427 -2.41 3.71 11.29
N GLU A 428 -3.01 3.45 10.12
CA GLU A 428 -3.15 2.09 9.60
C GLU A 428 -1.80 1.45 9.29
N ASP A 429 -0.83 2.22 8.80
CA ASP A 429 0.51 1.72 8.51
C ASP A 429 1.24 1.38 9.80
N VAL A 430 1.08 2.20 10.84
CA VAL A 430 1.64 1.94 12.17
C VAL A 430 1.04 0.66 12.75
N LEU A 431 -0.29 0.48 12.66
CA LEU A 431 -0.96 -0.73 13.14
C LEU A 431 -0.53 -1.97 12.36
N ARG A 432 -0.42 -1.87 11.04
CA ARG A 432 0.05 -2.96 10.18
C ARG A 432 1.47 -3.39 10.49
N ASN A 433 2.36 -2.43 10.67
CA ASN A 433 3.75 -2.68 11.05
C ASN A 433 3.85 -3.25 12.47
N SER A 434 3.01 -2.80 13.42
CA SER A 434 2.96 -3.35 14.78
C SER A 434 2.48 -4.80 14.78
N GLU A 435 1.45 -5.12 13.99
CA GLU A 435 1.00 -6.49 13.78
C GLU A 435 2.15 -7.35 13.21
N MET A 436 2.83 -6.86 12.18
CA MET A 436 3.97 -7.55 11.58
C MET A 436 5.07 -7.82 12.60
N ILE A 437 5.50 -6.81 13.35
CA ILE A 437 6.54 -6.96 14.38
C ILE A 437 6.14 -8.00 15.41
N THR A 438 4.91 -7.91 15.93
CA THR A 438 4.39 -8.83 16.96
C THR A 438 4.35 -10.27 16.45
N VAL A 439 3.80 -10.49 15.26
CA VAL A 439 3.66 -11.81 14.65
C VAL A 439 5.02 -12.42 14.32
N LEU A 440 5.95 -11.63 13.75
CA LEU A 440 7.29 -12.08 13.44
C LEU A 440 8.07 -12.43 14.71
N MET A 441 8.15 -11.53 15.68
CA MET A 441 8.90 -11.77 16.92
C MET A 441 8.33 -12.96 17.68
N ARG A 442 7.00 -13.07 17.80
CA ARG A 442 6.36 -14.23 18.45
C ARG A 442 6.65 -15.54 17.75
N SER A 443 6.76 -15.55 16.42
CA SER A 443 7.06 -16.77 15.67
C SER A 443 8.55 -17.13 15.67
N MET A 444 9.43 -16.15 15.90
CA MET A 444 10.88 -16.33 15.94
C MET A 444 11.37 -16.86 17.29
N VAL A 445 10.71 -16.49 18.38
CA VAL A 445 11.10 -16.87 19.74
C VAL A 445 10.57 -18.24 20.10
N ASP A 446 11.48 -19.11 20.53
CA ASP A 446 11.17 -20.38 21.16
C ASP A 446 10.87 -20.15 22.65
N SER A 447 9.61 -20.37 23.05
CA SER A 447 9.21 -20.20 24.44
C SER A 447 9.86 -21.22 25.38
N GLU A 448 10.32 -22.37 24.89
CA GLU A 448 10.92 -23.41 25.74
C GLU A 448 12.40 -23.11 26.02
N SER A 449 13.15 -22.68 24.99
CA SER A 449 14.58 -22.38 25.15
C SER A 449 14.87 -20.92 25.48
N ASN A 450 13.87 -20.03 25.39
CA ASN A 450 14.04 -18.58 25.48
C ASN A 450 15.13 -18.08 24.51
N ASP A 451 15.12 -18.61 23.28
CA ASP A 451 16.08 -18.32 22.22
C ASP A 451 15.35 -18.17 20.87
N PHE A 452 16.00 -17.58 19.87
CA PHE A 452 15.51 -17.64 18.49
C PHE A 452 15.66 -19.05 17.91
N HIS A 453 14.65 -19.49 17.18
CA HIS A 453 14.72 -20.76 16.45
C HIS A 453 15.87 -20.78 15.45
N ALA A 454 16.62 -21.88 15.42
CA ALA A 454 17.72 -22.06 14.48
C ALA A 454 17.27 -22.38 13.04
N ASP A 455 16.07 -22.95 12.86
CA ASP A 455 15.53 -23.37 11.56
C ASP A 455 14.49 -22.38 11.01
N TRP A 456 14.82 -21.76 9.88
CA TRP A 456 14.00 -20.75 9.20
C TRP A 456 12.94 -21.35 8.29
N THR A 457 13.11 -22.60 7.88
CA THR A 457 12.03 -23.37 7.26
C THR A 457 10.90 -23.58 8.26
N ALA A 458 11.26 -23.88 9.52
CA ALA A 458 10.32 -23.96 10.61
C ALA A 458 9.65 -22.61 10.90
N LEU A 459 10.37 -21.48 10.85
CA LEU A 459 9.77 -20.15 11.02
C LEU A 459 8.67 -19.89 9.98
N ALA A 460 8.94 -20.13 8.69
CA ALA A 460 7.95 -19.91 7.64
C ALA A 460 6.71 -20.78 7.81
N SER A 461 6.93 -22.04 8.19
CA SER A 461 5.87 -23.01 8.47
C SER A 461 5.07 -22.63 9.72
N ARG A 462 5.74 -22.14 10.77
CA ARG A 462 5.11 -21.62 12.00
C ARG A 462 4.26 -20.39 11.74
N LEU A 463 4.78 -19.41 11.00
CA LEU A 463 4.00 -18.22 10.64
C LEU A 463 2.69 -18.60 9.95
N LYS A 464 2.71 -19.58 9.05
CA LYS A 464 1.51 -20.04 8.36
C LYS A 464 0.60 -20.92 9.24
N SER A 465 1.16 -21.74 10.12
CA SER A 465 0.41 -22.74 10.91
C SER A 465 -0.07 -22.24 12.29
N GLN A 466 0.70 -21.38 12.96
CA GLN A 466 0.35 -20.81 14.26
C GLN A 466 -0.58 -19.60 14.13
N HIS A 467 -0.56 -18.94 12.97
CA HIS A 467 -1.42 -17.79 12.66
C HIS A 467 -2.42 -18.12 11.54
N LEU A 468 -3.01 -19.31 11.60
CA LEU A 468 -4.07 -19.75 10.69
C LEU A 468 -5.35 -18.91 10.80
N ASP A 469 -5.50 -18.14 11.86
CA ASP A 469 -6.52 -17.11 12.03
C ASP A 469 -6.23 -15.87 11.16
N ARG A 470 -4.97 -15.64 10.77
CA ARG A 470 -4.53 -14.45 10.01
C ARG A 470 -4.16 -14.73 8.56
N PHE A 471 -3.46 -15.83 8.29
CA PHE A 471 -2.95 -16.16 6.97
C PHE A 471 -3.60 -17.42 6.39
N GLN A 472 -3.74 -17.42 5.07
CA GLN A 472 -4.05 -18.61 4.28
C GLN A 472 -2.79 -19.45 4.10
N ALA A 473 -2.93 -20.70 3.66
CA ALA A 473 -1.79 -21.60 3.43
C ALA A 473 -0.77 -21.04 2.42
N ASN A 474 -1.23 -20.25 1.45
CA ASN A 474 -0.36 -19.59 0.47
C ASN A 474 0.36 -18.33 1.02
N GLY A 475 0.08 -17.93 2.27
CA GLY A 475 0.67 -16.75 2.91
C GLY A 475 -0.10 -15.45 2.70
N ASP A 476 -1.21 -15.46 1.94
CA ASP A 476 -2.07 -14.28 1.82
C ASP A 476 -2.89 -14.06 3.11
N ARG A 477 -3.17 -12.79 3.43
CA ARG A 477 -4.08 -12.44 4.52
C ARG A 477 -5.46 -13.05 4.29
N ARG A 478 -6.12 -13.49 5.37
CA ARG A 478 -7.45 -14.09 5.28
C ARG A 478 -8.56 -13.05 5.13
N LEU A 479 -9.64 -13.47 4.48
CA LEU A 479 -10.81 -12.64 4.17
C LEU A 479 -11.75 -12.37 5.35
N ASP A 480 -11.66 -13.18 6.41
CA ASP A 480 -12.46 -13.08 7.63
C ASP A 480 -11.89 -12.07 8.64
N GLN A 481 -10.68 -11.59 8.39
CA GLN A 481 -10.10 -10.47 9.14
C GLN A 481 -10.94 -9.19 8.95
N PRO A 482 -10.99 -8.31 9.98
CA PRO A 482 -11.68 -7.03 9.87
C PRO A 482 -11.15 -6.20 8.70
N LYS A 483 -12.08 -5.76 7.84
CA LYS A 483 -11.82 -4.86 6.72
C LYS A 483 -12.39 -3.50 7.05
N TYR A 484 -11.69 -2.44 6.68
CA TYR A 484 -12.12 -1.09 6.94
C TYR A 484 -12.43 -0.37 5.62
N ILE A 485 -13.55 0.32 5.59
CA ILE A 485 -13.97 1.16 4.47
C ILE A 485 -14.10 2.59 4.97
N VAL A 486 -13.51 3.52 4.25
CA VAL A 486 -13.61 4.94 4.51
C VAL A 486 -14.47 5.56 3.43
N VAL A 487 -15.47 6.33 3.85
CA VAL A 487 -16.38 7.07 2.97
C VAL A 487 -16.16 8.55 3.24
N VAL A 488 -15.86 9.29 2.18
CA VAL A 488 -15.82 10.75 2.17
C VAL A 488 -17.04 11.21 1.39
N ASP A 489 -18.04 11.78 2.07
CA ASP A 489 -19.24 12.29 1.41
C ASP A 489 -19.29 13.81 1.46
N PRO A 490 -18.84 14.52 0.39
CA PRO A 490 -18.83 15.97 0.36
C PRO A 490 -20.25 16.57 0.31
N ARG A 491 -21.29 15.76 0.06
CA ARG A 491 -22.67 16.23 -0.05
C ARG A 491 -23.33 16.46 1.31
N GLN A 492 -22.74 15.96 2.41
CA GLN A 492 -23.40 15.92 3.70
C GLN A 492 -23.52 17.28 4.44
N ARG A 493 -23.04 18.42 3.90
CA ARG A 493 -23.36 19.78 4.42
C ARG A 493 -22.89 20.93 3.53
N SER A 494 -23.67 22.02 3.46
CA SER A 494 -23.30 23.31 2.88
C SER A 494 -22.75 24.27 3.97
N GLY A 495 -21.53 24.77 3.81
CA GLY A 495 -20.92 25.79 4.70
C GLY A 495 -19.40 25.73 4.85
N LEU A 496 -18.78 26.80 5.36
CA LEU A 496 -17.36 26.84 5.75
C LEU A 496 -17.17 26.06 7.06
N LEU A 497 -16.83 24.78 6.98
CA LEU A 497 -16.59 23.95 8.16
C LEU A 497 -15.21 24.19 8.79
N GLN A 498 -15.14 24.30 10.11
CA GLN A 498 -13.93 24.24 10.95
C GLN A 498 -13.22 22.87 10.76
N PRO A 499 -11.92 22.73 11.09
CA PRO A 499 -11.23 21.44 10.99
C PRO A 499 -11.91 20.29 11.76
N ARG A 500 -12.48 20.56 12.94
CA ARG A 500 -13.27 19.58 13.72
C ARG A 500 -14.53 19.10 13.01
N GLU A 501 -15.11 19.95 12.17
CA GLU A 501 -16.31 19.63 11.40
C GLU A 501 -15.96 18.85 10.10
N ARG A 502 -14.68 18.78 9.69
CA ARG A 502 -14.24 17.92 8.57
C ARG A 502 -14.37 16.43 8.90
N LEU A 503 -14.26 16.04 10.17
CA LEU A 503 -14.56 14.67 10.62
C LEU A 503 -16.01 14.27 10.31
N GLN A 504 -16.93 15.22 10.13
CA GLN A 504 -18.32 14.91 9.79
C GLN A 504 -18.48 14.46 8.33
N LEU A 505 -17.50 14.75 7.46
CA LEU A 505 -17.52 14.31 6.06
C LEU A 505 -16.91 12.91 5.87
N ILE A 506 -16.18 12.42 6.86
CA ILE A 506 -15.49 11.14 6.81
C ILE A 506 -16.22 10.16 7.71
N GLN A 507 -16.62 9.02 7.15
CA GLN A 507 -17.21 7.93 7.90
C GLN A 507 -16.32 6.70 7.73
N VAL A 508 -16.11 5.97 8.82
CA VAL A 508 -15.31 4.74 8.82
C VAL A 508 -16.23 3.59 9.17
N PHE A 509 -16.15 2.50 8.41
CA PHE A 509 -16.92 1.28 8.62
C PHE A 509 -15.97 0.11 8.78
N VAL A 510 -16.34 -0.83 9.64
CA VAL A 510 -15.64 -2.10 9.83
C VAL A 510 -16.52 -3.27 9.43
N SER A 511 -15.95 -4.26 8.77
CA SER A 511 -16.68 -5.47 8.42
C SER A 511 -17.00 -6.31 9.66
N THR A 512 -18.18 -6.93 9.70
CA THR A 512 -18.62 -7.81 10.79
C THR A 512 -18.84 -9.24 10.29
N ALA A 513 -18.91 -10.19 11.22
CA ALA A 513 -19.30 -11.57 10.91
C ALA A 513 -20.82 -11.72 10.64
N ASP A 514 -21.62 -10.70 10.97
CA ASP A 514 -23.07 -10.71 10.75
C ASP A 514 -23.37 -10.50 9.26
N ARG A 515 -23.91 -11.54 8.61
CA ARG A 515 -24.24 -11.49 7.18
C ARG A 515 -25.35 -10.49 6.85
N ASN A 516 -26.24 -10.22 7.81
CA ASN A 516 -27.34 -9.28 7.65
C ASN A 516 -26.82 -7.85 7.75
N HIS A 517 -25.88 -7.59 8.66
CA HIS A 517 -25.31 -6.27 8.92
C HIS A 517 -23.78 -6.34 8.83
N PRO A 518 -23.23 -6.62 7.63
CA PRO A 518 -21.81 -6.95 7.46
C PRO A 518 -20.90 -5.74 7.64
N TRP A 519 -21.46 -4.54 7.83
CA TRP A 519 -20.72 -3.30 8.00
C TRP A 519 -21.28 -2.54 9.20
N ARG A 520 -20.39 -2.12 10.09
CA ARG A 520 -20.72 -1.32 11.28
C ARG A 520 -19.91 -0.04 11.25
N ALA A 521 -20.56 1.10 11.46
CA ALA A 521 -19.86 2.37 11.60
C ALA A 521 -18.92 2.35 12.83
N VAL A 522 -17.69 2.79 12.65
CA VAL A 522 -16.71 3.03 13.70
C VAL A 522 -16.92 4.45 14.18
N ARG A 523 -17.14 4.62 15.49
CA ARG A 523 -17.35 5.95 16.08
C ARG A 523 -16.04 6.72 16.03
N LEU A 524 -16.05 7.86 15.34
CA LEU A 524 -14.98 8.84 15.43
C LEU A 524 -15.10 9.55 16.77
N ASP A 525 -14.04 9.54 17.58
CA ASP A 525 -14.01 10.33 18.81
C ASP A 525 -13.89 11.82 18.43
N PRO A 526 -14.84 12.69 18.81
CA PRO A 526 -14.78 14.11 18.50
C PRO A 526 -13.71 14.88 19.30
N SER A 527 -13.08 14.27 20.30
CA SER A 527 -12.03 14.91 21.12
C SER A 527 -10.69 15.09 20.40
N PHE A 528 -10.54 14.57 19.18
CA PHE A 528 -9.33 14.73 18.37
C PHE A 528 -9.05 16.20 18.03
N PRO A 529 -7.93 16.79 18.48
CA PRO A 529 -7.48 18.06 17.93
C PRO A 529 -6.98 17.84 16.50
N PRO A 530 -7.33 18.70 15.54
CA PRO A 530 -6.56 18.79 14.29
C PRO A 530 -5.12 19.14 14.67
N SER A 531 -4.13 18.46 14.08
CA SER A 531 -2.75 18.92 14.18
C SER A 531 -2.67 20.31 13.53
N THR A 532 -2.59 21.36 14.33
CA THR A 532 -2.14 22.66 13.85
C THR A 532 -0.68 22.50 13.42
N PRO A 533 -0.30 22.85 12.18
CA PRO A 533 1.11 22.89 11.83
C PRO A 533 1.79 23.89 12.77
N SER A 534 2.73 23.39 13.57
CA SER A 534 3.62 24.21 14.39
C SER A 534 4.55 24.98 13.46
N GLY A 535 4.20 26.21 13.14
CA GLY A 535 4.99 27.04 12.23
C GLY A 535 4.24 28.25 11.68
N GLU A 536 3.55 29.00 12.54
CA GLU A 536 3.35 30.43 12.28
C GLU A 536 4.18 31.18 13.33
N GLU A 537 5.43 31.46 12.97
CA GLU A 537 6.11 32.62 13.55
C GLU A 537 5.31 33.85 13.13
N SER A 538 4.69 34.47 14.12
CA SER A 538 4.07 35.79 13.99
C SER A 538 5.14 36.78 13.49
N PRO A 539 4.86 37.55 12.43
CA PRO A 539 5.77 38.61 12.01
C PRO A 539 5.70 39.75 13.04
N GLU A 540 6.81 39.98 13.74
CA GLU A 540 7.10 41.27 14.37
C GLU A 540 7.66 42.27 13.35
#